data_AF-A0A0R3LWU1-F1
#
_entry.id   AF-A0A0R3LWU1-F1
#
_cell.length_a   1.000
_cell.length_b   1.000
_cell.length_c   1.000
_cell.angle_alpha   90.00
_cell.angle_beta   90.00
_cell.angle_gamma   90.00
#
_symmetry.space_group_name_H-M   'P 1'
#
loop_
_entity.id
_entity.type
_entity.pdbx_description
1 polymer ?
#
loop_
_entity_poly.entity_id
_entity_poly.type
_entity_poly.pdbx_seq_one_letter_code
_entity_poly.pdbx_strand_id
1 'polypeptide(L)'
;MDTTLKLKPRPTNVALIAWQFTGQPLHEWPSWVQSTCSLQRSEDGHLELRHERQSGTQIVYLEEWLVRDLDGGVCSYTEAELRKEFDIAPRQ
;
A
#
# COMPACT_ATOMS: atom_id res chain seq x y z
N MET A 1 4.29 14.77 5.09
CA MET A 1 4.91 14.21 3.87
C MET A 1 3.82 13.42 3.17
N ASP A 2 3.50 13.73 1.92
CA ASP A 2 2.56 12.90 1.15
C ASP A 2 3.22 11.54 0.87
N THR A 3 2.77 10.50 1.57
CA THR A 3 3.20 9.10 1.40
C THR A 3 2.49 8.41 0.24
N THR A 4 1.76 9.17 -0.57
CA THR A 4 0.99 8.67 -1.70
C THR A 4 1.71 8.95 -3.02
N LEU A 5 1.86 7.94 -3.87
CA LEU A 5 2.44 8.05 -5.21
C LEU A 5 1.40 7.66 -6.27
N LYS A 6 1.45 8.33 -7.42
CA LYS A 6 0.74 7.87 -8.62
C LYS A 6 1.66 6.96 -9.42
N LEU A 7 1.20 5.74 -9.66
CA LEU A 7 1.94 4.75 -10.44
C LEU A 7 1.33 4.59 -11.83
N LYS A 8 2.18 4.21 -12.79
CA LYS A 8 1.76 3.71 -14.10
C LYS A 8 2.29 2.28 -14.26
N PRO A 9 1.42 1.25 -14.31
CA PRO A 9 1.82 -0.12 -14.57
C PRO A 9 2.37 -0.24 -15.98
N ARG A 10 3.31 -1.17 -16.19
CA ARG A 10 3.77 -1.51 -17.53
C ARG A 10 3.02 -2.79 -17.99
N PRO A 11 2.42 -2.84 -19.20
CA PRO A 11 2.39 -1.86 -20.29
C PRO A 11 1.16 -0.92 -20.31
N THR A 12 0.29 -0.95 -19.30
CA THR A 12 -1.00 -0.25 -19.31
C THR A 12 -0.92 1.16 -18.68
N ASN A 13 -1.41 2.18 -19.38
CA ASN A 13 -1.39 3.59 -18.89
C ASN A 13 -2.42 3.91 -17.78
N VAL A 14 -2.83 2.91 -17.02
CA VAL A 14 -3.80 3.04 -15.94
C VAL A 14 -3.15 3.74 -14.74
N ALA A 15 -3.72 4.84 -14.24
CA ALA A 15 -3.21 5.47 -13.02
C ALA A 15 -3.59 4.63 -11.80
N LEU A 16 -2.59 4.08 -11.11
CA LEU A 16 -2.77 3.41 -9.82
C LEU A 16 -2.35 4.34 -8.69
N ILE A 17 -2.85 4.10 -7.48
CA ILE A 17 -2.50 4.87 -6.29
C ILE A 17 -1.71 3.95 -5.37
N ALA A 18 -0.49 4.36 -5.04
CA ALA A 18 0.34 3.70 -4.05
C ALA A 18 0.40 4.53 -2.77
N TRP A 19 0.43 3.88 -1.62
CA TRP A 19 0.60 4.52 -0.32
C TRP A 19 1.59 3.72 0.52
N GLN A 20 2.58 4.40 1.10
CA GLN A 20 3.60 3.75 1.93
C GLN A 20 3.18 3.66 3.38
N PHE A 21 3.29 2.48 3.97
CA PHE A 21 3.09 2.28 5.40
C PHE A 21 4.37 2.63 6.17
N THR A 22 4.41 3.78 6.84
CA THR A 22 5.57 4.21 7.65
C THR A 22 5.27 4.27 9.15
N GLY A 23 4.25 3.55 9.60
CA GLY A 23 3.86 3.49 11.02
C GLY A 23 3.00 4.66 11.50
N GLN A 24 2.51 5.51 10.58
CA GLN A 24 1.59 6.60 10.88
C GLN A 24 0.28 6.11 11.57
N PRO A 25 -0.34 6.92 12.43
CA PRO A 25 -1.62 6.58 13.07
C PRO A 25 -2.78 6.50 12.07
N LEU A 26 -3.81 5.72 12.42
CA LEU A 26 -4.97 5.41 11.55
C LEU A 26 -5.63 6.65 10.90
N HIS A 27 -5.75 7.75 11.65
CA HIS A 27 -6.42 8.96 11.16
C HIS A 27 -5.64 9.70 10.06
N GLU A 28 -4.36 9.40 9.88
CA GLU A 28 -3.52 9.93 8.79
C GLU A 28 -3.59 9.06 7.53
N TRP A 29 -4.26 7.91 7.58
CA TRP A 29 -4.33 7.00 6.45
C TRP A 29 -5.35 7.50 5.42
N PRO A 30 -5.13 7.24 4.12
CA PRO A 30 -6.16 7.43 3.11
C PRO A 30 -7.41 6.63 3.46
N SER A 31 -8.60 7.20 3.19
CA SER A 31 -9.88 6.57 3.51
C SER A 31 -10.02 5.16 2.94
N TRP A 32 -9.46 4.90 1.75
CA TRP A 32 -9.46 3.58 1.15
C TRP A 32 -8.62 2.57 1.94
N VAL A 33 -7.45 2.98 2.47
CA VAL A 33 -6.63 2.12 3.33
C VAL A 33 -7.36 1.84 4.64
N GLN A 34 -7.99 2.86 5.25
CA GLN A 34 -8.79 2.68 6.46
C GLN A 34 -9.96 1.70 6.25
N SER A 35 -10.52 1.63 5.05
CA SER A 35 -11.65 0.76 4.73
C SER A 35 -11.27 -0.70 4.48
N THR A 36 -10.02 -0.97 4.10
CA THR A 36 -9.57 -2.33 3.72
C THR A 36 -8.54 -2.91 4.69
N CYS A 37 -7.90 -2.07 5.51
CA CYS A 37 -6.80 -2.48 6.36
C CYS A 37 -7.04 -2.15 7.84
N SER A 38 -6.43 -2.94 8.73
CA SER A 38 -6.40 -2.69 10.16
C SER A 38 -4.97 -2.65 10.69
N LEU A 39 -4.72 -1.85 11.73
CA LEU A 39 -3.44 -1.83 12.44
C LEU A 39 -3.50 -2.82 13.60
N GLN A 40 -2.55 -3.75 13.66
CA GLN A 40 -2.41 -4.67 14.79
C GLN A 40 -0.97 -4.71 15.28
N ARG A 41 -0.77 -5.26 16.48
CA ARG A 41 0.55 -5.64 16.96
C ARG A 41 0.70 -7.15 16.83
N SER A 42 1.82 -7.59 16.28
CA SER A 42 2.21 -8.99 16.24
C SER A 42 2.49 -9.52 17.66
N GLU A 43 2.61 -10.84 17.79
CA GLU A 43 3.00 -11.48 19.07
C GLU A 43 4.37 -10.98 19.56
N ASP A 44 5.27 -10.66 18.64
CA ASP A 44 6.59 -10.09 18.92
C ASP A 44 6.56 -8.57 19.19
N GLY A 45 5.37 -7.95 19.16
CA GLY A 45 5.16 -6.53 19.46
C GLY A 45 5.42 -5.57 18.29
N HIS A 46 5.69 -6.08 17.08
CA HIS A 46 5.85 -5.26 15.88
C HIS A 46 4.50 -4.75 15.37
N LEU A 47 4.48 -3.54 14.79
CA LEU A 47 3.28 -3.01 14.15
C LEU A 47 3.11 -3.66 12.78
N GLU A 48 1.93 -4.23 12.56
CA GLU A 48 1.54 -4.91 11.32
C GLU A 48 0.28 -4.26 10.76
N LEU A 49 0.34 -3.90 9.48
CA LEU A 49 -0.83 -3.48 8.74
C LEU A 49 -1.44 -4.71 8.07
N ARG A 50 -2.65 -5.10 8.48
CA ARG A 50 -3.33 -6.29 7.96
C ARG A 50 -4.37 -5.88 6.93
N HIS A 51 -4.23 -6.37 5.71
CA HIS A 51 -5.20 -6.22 4.64
C HIS A 51 -6.06 -7.49 4.53
N GLU A 52 -7.35 -7.38 4.83
CA GLU A 52 -8.27 -8.53 4.77
C GLU A 52 -8.80 -8.74 3.35
N ARG A 53 -8.56 -9.93 2.80
CA ARG A 53 -9.03 -10.34 1.48
C ARG A 53 -9.91 -11.57 1.59
N GLN A 54 -10.73 -11.83 0.58
CA GLN A 54 -11.50 -13.09 0.51
C GLN A 54 -10.60 -14.33 0.55
N SER A 55 -9.39 -14.26 -0.01
CA SER A 55 -8.41 -15.35 -0.02
C SER A 55 -7.62 -15.49 1.29
N GLY A 56 -7.84 -14.62 2.27
CA GLY A 56 -7.12 -14.57 3.54
C GLY A 56 -6.55 -13.19 3.86
N THR A 57 -5.82 -13.10 4.97
CA THR A 57 -5.18 -11.86 5.41
C THR A 57 -3.78 -11.75 4.84
N GLN A 58 -3.47 -10.61 4.23
CA GLN A 58 -2.10 -10.25 3.88
C GLN A 58 -1.54 -9.30 4.94
N ILE A 59 -0.32 -9.56 5.39
CA ILE A 59 0.43 -8.64 6.25
C ILE A 59 1.25 -7.70 5.35
N VAL A 60 1.20 -6.42 5.68
CA VAL A 60 1.98 -5.35 5.07
C VAL A 60 2.93 -4.82 6.13
N TYR A 61 4.22 -4.94 5.85
CA TYR A 61 5.29 -4.56 6.76
C TYR A 61 5.62 -3.08 6.65
N LEU A 62 6.37 -2.58 7.63
CA LEU A 62 6.86 -1.21 7.62
C LEU A 62 7.68 -0.95 6.35
N GLU A 63 7.51 0.24 5.78
CA GLU A 63 8.10 0.72 4.53
C GLU A 63 7.59 0.07 3.25
N GLU A 64 6.71 -0.92 3.34
CA GLU A 64 6.01 -1.47 2.17
C GLU A 64 4.92 -0.54 1.65
N TRP A 65 4.58 -0.75 0.39
CA TRP A 65 3.62 0.04 -0.35
C TRP A 65 2.35 -0.75 -0.59
N LEU A 66 1.21 -0.16 -0.23
CA LEU A 66 -0.09 -0.60 -0.69
C LEU A 66 -0.41 0.08 -2.02
N VAL A 67 -0.66 -0.72 -3.05
CA VAL A 67 -1.07 -0.25 -4.38
C VAL A 67 -2.51 -0.66 -4.61
N ARG A 68 -3.36 0.32 -4.89
CA ARG A 68 -4.76 0.12 -5.27
C ARG A 68 -4.91 0.21 -6.79
N ASP A 69 -5.57 -0.78 -7.36
CA ASP A 69 -5.95 -0.81 -8.77
C ASP A 69 -7.29 -0.13 -9.07
N LEU A 70 -7.63 -0.03 -10.36
CA LEU A 70 -8.89 0.59 -10.81
C LEU A 70 -10.13 -0.19 -10.42
N ASP A 71 -10.00 -1.51 -10.30
CA ASP A 71 -11.09 -2.41 -9.95
C ASP A 71 -11.31 -2.46 -8.43
N GLY A 72 -10.47 -1.75 -7.67
CA GLY A 72 -10.51 -1.67 -6.22
C GLY A 72 -9.72 -2.77 -5.51
N GLY A 73 -9.03 -3.62 -6.27
CA GLY A 73 -8.05 -4.56 -5.73
C GLY A 73 -6.88 -3.82 -5.10
N VAL A 74 -6.35 -4.39 -4.02
CA VAL A 74 -5.22 -3.84 -3.28
C VAL A 74 -4.13 -4.91 -3.17
N CYS A 75 -2.90 -4.55 -3.54
CA CYS A 75 -1.71 -5.39 -3.45
C CYS A 75 -0.61 -4.69 -2.66
N SER A 76 0.24 -5.45 -1.97
CA SER A 76 1.42 -4.90 -1.30
C SER A 76 2.68 -5.19 -2.10
N TYR A 77 3.62 -4.25 -2.05
CA TYR A 77 4.89 -4.31 -2.75
C TYR A 77 5.99 -3.74 -1.86
N THR A 78 7.15 -4.38 -1.88
CA THR A 78 8.38 -3.73 -1.42
C THR A 78 8.77 -2.60 -2.36
N GLU A 79 9.60 -1.65 -1.90
CA GLU A 79 10.14 -0.58 -2.74
C GLU A 79 10.81 -1.12 -4.03
N ALA A 80 11.52 -2.25 -3.93
CA ALA A 80 12.22 -2.86 -5.05
C ALA A 80 11.26 -3.45 -6.09
N GLU A 81 10.21 -4.14 -5.64
CA GLU A 81 9.17 -4.68 -6.53
C GLU A 81 8.39 -3.56 -7.21
N LEU A 82 8.04 -2.52 -6.45
CA LEU A 82 7.29 -1.37 -6.97
C LEU A 82 8.06 -0.66 -8.09
N ARG A 83 9.38 -0.47 -7.92
CA ARG A 83 10.25 0.10 -8.98
C ARG A 83 10.41 -0.80 -10.20
N LYS A 84 10.27 -2.10 -10.04
CA LYS A 84 10.38 -3.08 -11.13
C LYS A 84 9.10 -3.12 -11.95
N GLU A 85 7.94 -3.08 -11.28
CA GLU A 85 6.63 -3.24 -11.92
C GLU A 85 6.03 -1.93 -12.44
N PHE A 86 6.36 -0.80 -11.80
CA PHE A 86 5.70 0.47 -12.07
C PHE A 86 6.69 1.59 -12.43
N ASP A 87 6.26 2.44 -13.37
CA ASP A 87 6.87 3.75 -13.53
C ASP A 87 6.39 4.67 -12.41
N ILE A 88 7.32 5.02 -11.53
CA ILE A 88 7.10 5.96 -10.43
C ILE A 88 7.34 7.36 -10.98
N ALA A 89 6.28 8.17 -11.11
CA ALA A 89 6.48 9.57 -11.44
C ALA A 89 7.26 10.26 -10.29
N PRO A 90 8.27 11.09 -10.59
CA PRO A 90 8.97 11.85 -9.56
C PRO A 90 7.96 12.73 -8.79
N ARG A 91 8.15 12.83 -7.47
CA ARG A 91 7.37 13.71 -6.59
C ARG A 91 7.41 15.13 -7.18
N GLN A 92 6.25 15.66 -7.60
CA GLN A 92 6.11 17.06 -7.99
C GLN A 92 6.02 17.95 -6.75
#